data_AF-A0AAD7A9Y2-F1
#
_entry.id   AF-A0AAD7A9Y2-F1
#
_cell.length_a   1.000
_cell.length_b   1.000
_cell.length_c   1.000
_cell.angle_alpha   90.00
_cell.angle_beta   90.00
_cell.angle_gamma   90.00
#
_symmetry.space_group_name_H-M   'P 1'
#
loop_
_entity.id
_entity.type
_entity.pdbx_description
1 polymer ?
#
loop_
_entity_poly.entity_id
_entity_poly.type
_entity_poly.pdbx_seq_one_letter_code
_entity_poly.pdbx_strand_id
1 'polypeptide(L)'
;EQDYKKTMPYYGRASTMWPRTIEMLDQLDLAERLLQIGAVTRNSLHFRDGRRSTSGLMYRSRMDKLGKSWYPLLLHLRQRLTEQQFAQALEEKDVEQHMRKCFEGLTIDENSEDGYPITVRTRDLDKDELFEVKTRYLIGADGGKSAVRSSAGIPFNGERTTHRWIRMDARAKTNMPNSRCLNSIDSKFHGQILWCPIDDGLTCIGYVFLQALLEKYGGIEGVTQEVAMKEAIQALEPFELEFVEVHWFTIYGIGQAIAETFTAHDRIFLAGDACHTHSSGSAQGLNTGVHDAVNLAWKLALNILNLGKKSLIDSYNQERKPCVQQVIDNDKVISTLISGQYPPRFQGRKEHPRSVFCPSYLVFTDRQAAIY
;
A
#
# COMPACT_ATOMS: atom_id res chain seq x y z
N GLU A 1 -4.01 -9.09 14.37
CA GLU A 1 -3.29 -7.87 13.94
C GLU A 1 -4.15 -6.62 14.14
N GLN A 2 -4.31 -6.21 15.39
CA GLN A 2 -4.45 -4.82 15.81
C GLN A 2 -3.16 -4.64 16.60
N ASP A 3 -2.13 -4.07 15.98
CA ASP A 3 -0.88 -3.78 16.69
C ASP A 3 -1.17 -2.66 17.67
N TYR A 4 -1.25 -3.03 18.94
CA TYR A 4 -1.14 -2.11 20.06
C TYR A 4 0.20 -1.39 19.93
N LYS A 5 0.17 -0.12 19.52
CA LYS A 5 1.31 0.82 19.43
C LYS A 5 1.89 1.17 20.82
N LYS A 6 2.16 0.16 21.66
CA LYS A 6 2.69 0.30 23.03
C LYS A 6 4.19 0.59 23.07
N THR A 7 4.89 0.38 21.96
CA THR A 7 6.22 0.86 21.58
C THR A 7 6.14 1.02 20.06
N MET A 8 6.84 1.96 19.39
CA MET A 8 6.78 2.04 17.92
C MET A 8 7.05 0.63 17.34
N PRO A 9 6.08 -0.07 16.72
CA PRO A 9 6.36 -1.42 16.25
C PRO A 9 6.91 -1.32 14.84
N TYR A 10 8.13 -1.82 14.69
CA TYR A 10 8.57 -2.72 13.61
C TYR A 10 7.96 -2.48 12.22
N TYR A 11 8.80 -1.92 11.33
CA TYR A 11 8.77 -2.01 9.87
C TYR A 11 7.38 -2.12 9.20
N GLY A 12 6.85 -0.98 8.72
CA GLY A 12 5.60 -0.95 7.95
C GLY A 12 5.64 -1.81 6.67
N ARG A 13 4.47 -2.13 6.13
CA ARG A 13 4.28 -3.14 5.08
C ARG A 13 4.58 -2.64 3.66
N ALA A 14 4.59 -1.33 3.45
CA ALA A 14 4.88 -0.75 2.15
C ALA A 14 6.38 -0.50 1.96
N SER A 15 6.81 -0.50 0.69
CA SER A 15 8.19 -0.15 0.36
C SER A 15 8.35 0.67 -0.91
N THR A 16 7.46 0.52 -1.90
CA THR A 16 7.68 1.06 -3.25
C THR A 16 6.80 2.27 -3.54
N MET A 17 7.42 3.35 -4.01
CA MET A 17 6.75 4.54 -4.55
C MET A 17 6.88 4.59 -6.07
N TRP A 18 5.76 4.91 -6.73
CA TRP A 18 5.66 5.10 -8.17
C TRP A 18 6.00 6.55 -8.57
N PRO A 19 6.39 6.80 -9.83
CA PRO A 19 6.77 8.14 -10.32
C PRO A 19 5.81 9.25 -9.90
N ARG A 20 4.50 9.05 -10.11
CA ARG A 20 3.48 10.05 -9.78
C ARG A 20 3.42 10.38 -8.29
N THR A 21 3.63 9.38 -7.43
CA THR A 21 3.70 9.59 -5.98
C THR A 21 4.93 10.43 -5.63
N ILE A 22 6.08 10.16 -6.26
CA ILE A 22 7.31 10.94 -6.04
C ILE A 22 7.09 12.39 -6.48
N GLU A 23 6.45 12.63 -7.62
CA GLU A 23 6.07 13.98 -8.08
C GLU A 23 5.15 14.71 -7.09
N MET A 24 4.18 14.02 -6.52
CA MET A 24 3.31 14.62 -5.50
C MET A 24 4.07 14.96 -4.21
N LEU A 25 5.01 14.11 -3.81
CA LEU A 25 5.87 14.36 -2.64
C LEU A 25 6.93 15.44 -2.90
N ASP A 26 7.29 15.67 -4.16
CA ASP A 26 8.17 16.77 -4.57
C ASP A 26 7.52 18.13 -4.30
N GLN A 27 6.21 18.25 -4.55
CA GLN A 27 5.44 19.45 -4.21
C GLN A 27 5.39 19.75 -2.70
N LEU A 28 5.83 18.79 -1.87
CA LEU A 28 5.87 18.88 -0.41
C LEU A 28 7.31 18.92 0.13
N ASP A 29 8.32 19.11 -0.73
CA ASP A 29 9.75 19.11 -0.39
C ASP A 29 10.25 17.80 0.24
N LEU A 30 9.57 16.68 -0.03
CA LEU A 30 9.89 15.36 0.52
C LEU A 30 10.65 14.47 -0.46
N ALA A 31 10.52 14.69 -1.76
CA ALA A 31 11.10 13.79 -2.78
C ALA A 31 12.63 13.68 -2.65
N GLU A 32 13.35 14.80 -2.52
CA GLU A 32 14.81 14.81 -2.41
C GLU A 32 15.28 14.03 -1.17
N ARG A 33 14.66 14.29 -0.01
CA ARG A 33 14.99 13.60 1.25
C ARG A 33 14.83 12.09 1.15
N LEU A 34 13.72 11.65 0.55
CA LEU A 34 13.43 10.23 0.36
C LEU A 34 14.38 9.58 -0.65
N LEU A 35 14.76 10.29 -1.71
CA LEU A 35 15.70 9.83 -2.73
C LEU A 35 17.12 9.64 -2.18
N GLN A 36 17.53 10.45 -1.19
CA GLN A 36 18.85 10.33 -0.56
C GLN A 36 19.01 9.04 0.27
N ILE A 37 17.91 8.49 0.80
CA ILE A 37 17.94 7.34 1.71
C ILE A 37 17.36 6.05 1.11
N GLY A 38 16.57 6.15 0.05
CA GLY A 38 15.93 4.99 -0.60
C GLY A 38 16.75 4.34 -1.70
N ALA A 39 16.41 3.11 -2.02
CA ALA A 39 16.94 2.40 -3.18
C ALA A 39 16.17 2.77 -4.44
N VAL A 40 16.88 3.19 -5.48
CA VAL A 40 16.30 3.59 -6.76
C VAL A 40 16.40 2.47 -7.77
N THR A 41 15.31 2.15 -8.45
CA THR A 41 15.35 1.26 -9.63
C THR A 41 14.76 1.94 -10.86
N ARG A 42 15.41 1.75 -12.01
CA ARG A 42 14.93 2.21 -13.32
C ARG A 42 14.61 1.06 -14.26
N ASN A 43 14.78 -0.16 -13.80
CA ASN A 43 14.60 -1.39 -14.54
C ASN A 43 13.96 -2.44 -13.64
N SER A 44 13.26 -3.38 -14.27
CA SER A 44 12.71 -4.57 -13.63
C SER A 44 12.93 -5.75 -14.54
N LEU A 45 13.24 -6.91 -13.98
CA LEU A 45 13.30 -8.15 -14.72
C LEU A 45 12.21 -9.11 -14.27
N HIS A 46 11.81 -9.97 -15.19
CA HIS A 46 10.95 -11.10 -14.90
C HIS A 46 11.70 -12.39 -15.22
N PHE A 47 11.63 -13.36 -14.32
CA PHE A 47 12.30 -14.65 -14.46
C PHE A 47 11.29 -15.79 -14.42
N ARG A 48 11.54 -16.80 -15.26
CA ARG A 48 10.81 -18.08 -15.29
C ARG A 48 11.81 -19.19 -15.57
N ASP A 49 11.76 -20.27 -14.79
CA ASP A 49 12.67 -21.42 -14.93
C ASP A 49 14.15 -21.02 -14.95
N GLY A 50 14.54 -20.06 -14.11
CA GLY A 50 15.91 -19.55 -14.01
C GLY A 50 16.39 -18.68 -15.16
N ARG A 51 15.52 -18.37 -16.14
CA ARG A 51 15.86 -17.57 -17.32
C ARG A 51 15.06 -16.28 -17.32
N ARG A 52 15.69 -15.22 -17.82
CA ARG A 52 15.00 -13.95 -18.07
C ARG A 52 13.91 -14.19 -19.11
N SER A 53 12.68 -13.81 -18.78
CA SER A 53 11.54 -13.83 -19.68
C SER A 53 11.18 -12.41 -20.12
N THR A 54 10.72 -12.29 -21.36
CA THR A 54 10.21 -11.05 -21.95
C THR A 54 8.68 -10.91 -21.81
N SER A 55 8.00 -11.92 -21.25
CA SER A 55 6.57 -11.93 -20.95
C SER A 55 6.35 -12.27 -19.47
N GLY A 56 5.38 -11.64 -18.80
CA GLY A 56 5.15 -11.79 -17.37
C GLY A 56 5.03 -10.44 -16.63
N LEU A 57 5.16 -10.46 -15.30
CA LEU A 57 5.06 -9.24 -14.48
C LEU A 57 6.34 -8.40 -14.57
N MET A 58 6.39 -7.47 -15.52
CA MET A 58 7.50 -6.52 -15.65
C MET A 58 7.10 -5.14 -15.14
N TYR A 59 7.48 -4.80 -13.91
CA TYR A 59 7.14 -3.51 -13.28
C TYR A 59 7.58 -2.30 -14.11
N ARG A 60 8.77 -2.33 -14.72
CA ARG A 60 9.32 -1.25 -15.56
C ARG A 60 8.49 -0.99 -16.81
N SER A 61 7.95 -2.03 -17.45
CA SER A 61 7.12 -1.89 -18.64
C SER A 61 5.83 -1.11 -18.36
N ARG A 62 5.41 -1.04 -17.08
CA ARG A 62 4.30 -0.19 -16.65
C ARG A 62 4.71 1.27 -16.59
N MET A 63 5.95 1.56 -16.18
CA MET A 63 6.47 2.93 -16.15
C MET A 63 6.55 3.55 -17.55
N ASP A 64 6.88 2.77 -18.59
CA ASP A 64 6.89 3.27 -19.98
C ASP A 64 5.51 3.78 -20.44
N LYS A 65 4.43 3.38 -19.75
CA LYS A 65 3.06 3.77 -20.06
C LYS A 65 2.51 4.89 -19.19
N LEU A 66 3.23 5.31 -18.15
CA LEU A 66 2.88 6.47 -17.33
C LEU A 66 3.10 7.80 -18.07
N GLY A 67 3.69 7.76 -19.28
CA GLY A 67 4.02 8.97 -20.03
C GLY A 67 5.31 9.60 -19.52
N LYS A 68 5.43 10.92 -19.69
CA LYS A 68 6.62 11.68 -19.24
C LYS A 68 6.47 11.99 -17.75
N SER A 69 7.41 11.53 -16.96
CA SER A 69 7.57 11.89 -15.55
C SER A 69 8.95 12.51 -15.33
N TRP A 70 9.04 13.48 -14.43
CA TRP A 70 10.32 14.03 -13.95
C TRP A 70 11.11 13.03 -13.10
N TYR A 71 10.41 12.03 -12.55
CA TYR A 71 10.99 10.93 -11.77
C TYR A 71 10.76 9.60 -12.50
N PRO A 72 11.43 9.31 -13.63
CA PRO A 72 11.28 8.06 -14.38
C PRO A 72 11.99 6.89 -13.68
N LEU A 73 11.67 6.69 -12.40
CA LEU A 73 12.27 5.73 -11.48
C LEU A 73 11.22 5.23 -10.49
N LEU A 74 11.49 4.09 -9.86
CA LEU A 74 10.83 3.64 -8.65
C LEU A 74 11.76 3.89 -7.47
N LEU A 75 11.17 4.34 -6.37
CA LEU A 75 11.87 4.54 -5.11
C LEU A 75 11.40 3.48 -4.11
N HIS A 76 12.35 2.83 -3.46
CA HIS A 76 12.09 1.75 -2.51
C HIS A 76 12.72 2.06 -1.16
N LEU A 77 11.90 2.11 -0.12
CA LEU A 77 12.30 2.50 1.21
C LEU A 77 11.38 1.84 2.24
N ARG A 78 11.92 1.28 3.33
CA ARG A 78 11.10 0.78 4.43
C ARG A 78 10.14 1.88 4.91
N GLN A 79 8.85 1.57 4.99
CA GLN A 79 7.80 2.55 5.30
C GLN A 79 8.08 3.40 6.55
N ARG A 80 8.74 2.84 7.58
CA ARG A 80 9.15 3.59 8.77
C ARG A 80 10.01 4.81 8.43
N LEU A 81 10.94 4.68 7.49
CA LEU A 81 11.84 5.77 7.10
C LEU A 81 11.09 6.83 6.30
N THR A 82 10.14 6.42 5.47
CA THR A 82 9.19 7.34 4.84
C THR A 82 8.42 8.13 5.90
N GLU A 83 7.78 7.44 6.85
CA GLU A 83 7.02 8.06 7.94
C GLU A 83 7.88 9.00 8.79
N GLN A 84 9.14 8.66 9.03
CA GLN A 84 10.09 9.54 9.73
C GLN A 84 10.32 10.85 8.97
N GLN A 85 10.46 10.82 7.64
CA GLN A 85 10.60 12.05 6.85
C GLN A 85 9.33 12.90 6.89
N PHE A 86 8.15 12.28 6.87
CA PHE A 86 6.89 13.00 7.08
C PHE A 86 6.80 13.62 8.48
N ALA A 87 7.15 12.88 9.52
CA ALA A 87 7.12 13.37 10.90
C ALA A 87 8.06 14.57 11.08
N GLN A 88 9.26 14.51 10.50
CA GLN A 88 10.21 15.63 10.51
C GLN A 88 9.68 16.84 9.73
N ALA A 89 9.09 16.63 8.55
CA ALA A 89 8.52 17.73 7.76
C ALA A 89 7.31 18.40 8.45
N LEU A 90 6.54 17.66 9.26
CA LEU A 90 5.48 18.22 10.09
C LEU A 90 6.05 19.06 11.24
N GLU A 91 7.11 18.58 11.91
CA GLU A 91 7.81 19.31 12.96
C GLU A 91 8.40 20.64 12.43
N GLU A 92 9.02 20.62 11.25
CA GLU A 92 9.55 21.83 10.58
C GLU A 92 8.47 22.84 10.18
N LYS A 93 7.20 22.43 10.16
CA LYS A 93 6.03 23.29 9.92
C LYS A 93 5.29 23.65 11.21
N ASP A 94 5.90 23.41 12.36
CA ASP A 94 5.32 23.65 13.69
C ASP A 94 3.97 22.92 13.89
N VAL A 95 3.79 21.76 13.24
CA VAL A 95 2.59 20.93 13.40
C VAL A 95 2.81 19.94 14.54
N GLU A 96 2.07 20.12 15.63
CA GLU A 96 2.11 19.23 16.79
C GLU A 96 1.52 17.85 16.44
N GLN A 97 2.29 16.79 16.72
CA GLN A 97 1.88 15.41 16.50
C GLN A 97 1.51 14.73 17.83
N HIS A 98 0.21 14.45 18.01
CA HIS A 98 -0.27 13.70 19.17
C HIS A 98 -0.21 12.19 18.91
N MET A 99 0.96 11.61 19.12
CA MET A 99 1.16 10.17 18.99
C MET A 99 0.59 9.40 20.18
N ARG A 100 0.40 8.08 20.00
CA ARG A 100 -0.10 7.15 21.03
C ARG A 100 -1.47 7.55 21.61
N LYS A 101 -2.30 8.14 20.76
CA LYS A 101 -3.70 8.43 21.04
C LYS A 101 -4.57 7.45 20.27
N CYS A 102 -5.54 6.83 20.96
CA CYS A 102 -6.43 5.84 20.38
C CYS A 102 -7.82 6.42 20.20
N PHE A 103 -8.36 6.36 18.98
CA PHE A 103 -9.75 6.71 18.71
C PHE A 103 -10.69 5.69 19.37
N GLU A 104 -11.64 6.15 20.16
CA GLU A 104 -12.63 5.31 20.87
C GLU A 104 -14.06 5.54 20.34
N GLY A 105 -14.29 6.65 19.65
CA GLY A 105 -15.58 6.94 19.00
C GLY A 105 -15.74 8.41 18.70
N LEU A 106 -16.86 8.75 18.07
CA LEU A 106 -17.24 10.12 17.78
C LEU A 106 -18.74 10.33 18.04
N THR A 107 -19.11 11.58 18.30
CA THR A 107 -20.47 12.10 18.24
C THR A 107 -20.51 13.31 17.32
N ILE A 108 -21.65 13.52 16.66
CA ILE A 108 -21.87 14.64 15.75
C ILE A 108 -23.08 15.42 16.27
N ASP A 109 -22.88 16.72 16.51
CA ASP A 109 -23.92 17.68 16.79
C ASP A 109 -24.07 18.64 15.62
N GLU A 110 -25.01 18.34 14.71
CA GLU A 110 -25.29 19.16 13.52
C GLU A 110 -25.78 20.57 13.88
N ASN A 111 -26.23 20.79 15.13
CA ASN A 111 -26.70 22.08 15.61
C ASN A 111 -25.62 22.83 16.41
N SER A 112 -24.36 22.38 16.38
CA SER A 112 -23.31 23.02 17.19
C SER A 112 -23.13 24.50 16.83
N GLU A 113 -23.34 25.36 17.83
CA GLU A 113 -23.19 26.82 17.70
C GLU A 113 -21.71 27.27 17.76
N ASP A 114 -20.82 26.44 18.30
CA ASP A 114 -19.38 26.76 18.43
C ASP A 114 -18.58 26.53 17.13
N GLY A 115 -19.24 25.97 16.10
CA GLY A 115 -18.63 25.65 14.82
C GLY A 115 -17.76 24.39 14.81
N TYR A 116 -17.74 23.59 15.88
CA TYR A 116 -17.00 22.33 15.99
C TYR A 116 -17.97 21.15 16.28
N PRO A 117 -18.75 20.72 15.27
CA PRO A 117 -19.83 19.76 15.47
C PRO A 117 -19.38 18.33 15.76
N ILE A 118 -18.11 17.98 15.51
CA ILE A 118 -17.60 16.63 15.77
C ILE A 118 -16.87 16.63 17.11
N THR A 119 -17.32 15.76 18.03
CA THR A 119 -16.58 15.47 19.27
C THR A 119 -15.99 14.06 19.17
N VAL A 120 -14.66 13.97 19.21
CA VAL A 120 -13.91 12.71 19.15
C VAL A 120 -13.50 12.31 20.56
N ARG A 121 -13.92 11.11 20.97
CA ARG A 121 -13.46 10.48 22.20
C ARG A 121 -12.17 9.74 21.94
N THR A 122 -11.15 10.08 22.72
CA THR A 122 -9.77 9.62 22.52
C THR A 122 -9.20 9.12 23.85
N ARG A 123 -8.42 8.03 23.80
CA ARG A 123 -7.64 7.53 24.93
C ARG A 123 -6.17 7.85 24.75
N ASP A 124 -5.57 8.49 25.76
CA ASP A 124 -4.14 8.60 25.92
C ASP A 124 -3.56 7.26 26.37
N LEU A 125 -2.77 6.59 25.52
CA LEU A 125 -2.24 5.26 25.85
C LEU A 125 -1.09 5.29 26.86
N ASP A 126 -0.49 6.46 27.11
CA ASP A 126 0.59 6.61 28.09
C ASP A 126 0.06 6.85 29.50
N LYS A 127 -1.05 7.58 29.59
CA LYS A 127 -1.71 7.89 30.86
C LYS A 127 -2.90 6.98 31.18
N ASP A 128 -3.37 6.23 30.19
CA ASP A 128 -4.65 5.50 30.21
C ASP A 128 -5.85 6.41 30.56
N GLU A 129 -5.82 7.64 30.06
CA GLU A 129 -6.84 8.68 30.32
C GLU A 129 -7.71 8.91 29.09
N LEU A 130 -9.01 9.07 29.30
CA LEU A 130 -9.95 9.48 28.26
C LEU A 130 -10.06 11.01 28.21
N PHE A 131 -10.06 11.56 27.01
CA PHE A 131 -10.31 12.97 26.76
C PHE A 131 -11.07 13.17 25.45
N GLU A 132 -11.63 14.36 25.27
CA GLU A 132 -12.42 14.72 24.10
C GLU A 132 -11.74 15.80 23.27
N VAL A 133 -11.87 15.70 21.95
CA VAL A 133 -11.39 16.70 21.00
C VAL A 133 -12.57 17.15 20.15
N LYS A 134 -12.88 18.45 20.20
CA LYS A 134 -13.86 19.07 19.32
C LYS A 134 -13.18 19.52 18.01
N THR A 135 -13.77 19.18 16.87
CA THR A 135 -13.24 19.51 15.55
C THR A 135 -14.34 19.86 14.54
N ARG A 136 -13.96 20.60 13.49
CA ARG A 136 -14.80 20.90 12.32
C ARG A 136 -14.92 19.72 11.37
N TYR A 137 -13.81 18.99 11.24
CA TYR A 137 -13.59 17.95 10.25
C TYR A 137 -12.79 16.81 10.88
N LEU A 138 -13.05 15.58 10.42
CA LEU A 138 -12.32 14.39 10.84
C LEU A 138 -11.85 13.63 9.60
N ILE A 139 -10.58 13.25 9.55
CA ILE A 139 -10.03 12.39 8.50
C ILE A 139 -9.65 11.04 9.12
N GLY A 140 -10.35 9.99 8.71
CA GLY A 140 -10.00 8.61 9.02
C GLY A 140 -8.91 8.10 8.09
N ALA A 141 -7.67 8.10 8.57
CA ALA A 141 -6.50 7.48 7.92
C ALA A 141 -5.95 6.32 8.77
N ASP A 142 -6.84 5.61 9.46
CA ASP A 142 -6.58 4.62 10.52
C ASP A 142 -6.55 3.16 10.04
N GLY A 143 -6.43 2.95 8.72
CA GLY A 143 -6.13 1.66 8.11
C GLY A 143 -7.34 0.75 7.83
N GLY A 144 -7.08 -0.48 7.37
CA GLY A 144 -8.11 -1.39 6.85
C GLY A 144 -9.23 -1.74 7.83
N LYS A 145 -8.96 -1.65 9.14
CA LYS A 145 -9.93 -1.85 10.23
C LYS A 145 -10.42 -0.52 10.82
N SER A 146 -10.48 0.52 10.00
CA SER A 146 -10.82 1.89 10.40
C SER A 146 -12.01 1.96 11.36
N ALA A 147 -11.73 2.40 12.58
CA ALA A 147 -12.73 2.69 13.58
C ALA A 147 -13.51 3.95 13.21
N VAL A 148 -12.85 4.93 12.58
CA VAL A 148 -13.51 6.14 12.06
C VAL A 148 -14.57 5.78 11.02
N ARG A 149 -14.23 4.94 10.04
CA ARG A 149 -15.19 4.45 9.02
C ARG A 149 -16.38 3.74 9.67
N SER A 150 -16.12 2.84 10.60
CA SER A 150 -17.18 2.10 11.29
C SER A 150 -18.07 3.01 12.13
N SER A 151 -17.51 3.98 12.86
CA SER A 151 -18.27 4.97 13.62
C SER A 151 -19.06 5.93 12.75
N ALA A 152 -18.60 6.20 11.52
CA ALA A 152 -19.32 6.98 10.52
C ALA A 152 -20.40 6.17 9.77
N GLY A 153 -20.58 4.88 10.11
CA GLY A 153 -21.60 4.03 9.50
C GLY A 153 -21.35 3.70 8.02
N ILE A 154 -20.12 3.85 7.53
CA ILE A 154 -19.79 3.64 6.11
C ILE A 154 -19.52 2.15 5.85
N PRO A 155 -20.30 1.48 4.99
CA PRO A 155 -20.05 0.07 4.64
C PRO A 155 -18.71 -0.14 3.94
N PHE A 156 -18.08 -1.27 4.24
CA PHE A 156 -16.79 -1.67 3.68
C PHE A 156 -16.89 -3.03 3.01
N ASN A 157 -17.17 -3.00 1.71
CA ASN A 157 -17.49 -4.18 0.94
C ASN A 157 -16.21 -4.74 0.29
N GLY A 158 -15.97 -6.02 0.45
CA GLY A 158 -14.78 -6.65 -0.10
C GLY A 158 -14.78 -8.17 -0.04
N GLU A 159 -13.88 -8.75 -0.83
CA GLU A 159 -13.64 -10.18 -0.90
C GLU A 159 -12.29 -10.48 -0.24
N ARG A 160 -12.27 -11.51 0.61
CA ARG A 160 -11.03 -12.04 1.19
C ARG A 160 -10.67 -13.34 0.51
N THR A 161 -9.41 -13.48 0.14
CA THR A 161 -8.90 -14.74 -0.39
C THR A 161 -8.37 -15.63 0.74
N THR A 162 -8.31 -16.93 0.50
CA THR A 162 -7.64 -17.88 1.40
C THR A 162 -6.11 -17.79 1.32
N HIS A 163 -5.57 -17.21 0.24
CA HIS A 163 -4.14 -17.04 0.05
C HIS A 163 -3.54 -16.11 1.12
N ARG A 164 -2.30 -16.41 1.49
CA ARG A 164 -1.47 -15.57 2.34
C ARG A 164 -0.25 -15.10 1.58
N TRP A 165 0.32 -14.00 2.02
CA TRP A 165 1.56 -13.46 1.49
C TRP A 165 2.59 -13.37 2.61
N ILE A 166 3.78 -13.91 2.36
CA ILE A 166 4.95 -13.67 3.19
C ILE A 166 5.64 -12.42 2.68
N ARG A 167 6.09 -11.58 3.60
CA ARG A 167 7.05 -10.52 3.31
C ARG A 167 8.18 -10.58 4.32
N MET A 168 9.41 -10.42 3.83
CA MET A 168 10.63 -10.37 4.62
C MET A 168 11.50 -9.23 4.13
N ASP A 169 12.08 -8.47 5.05
CA ASP A 169 13.13 -7.51 4.74
C ASP A 169 14.46 -8.10 5.25
N ALA A 170 15.38 -8.41 4.33
CA ALA A 170 16.59 -9.16 4.65
C ALA A 170 17.81 -8.68 3.86
N ARG A 171 18.98 -8.79 4.48
CA ARG A 171 20.26 -8.78 3.76
C ARG A 171 20.48 -10.18 3.21
N ALA A 172 20.50 -10.31 1.90
CA ALA A 172 20.58 -11.61 1.23
C ALA A 172 21.56 -11.59 0.05
N LYS A 173 22.23 -12.71 -0.18
CA LYS A 173 23.04 -12.97 -1.37
C LYS A 173 22.27 -13.90 -2.29
N THR A 174 22.41 -13.68 -3.59
CA THR A 174 21.83 -14.54 -4.61
C THR A 174 22.66 -14.47 -5.88
N ASN A 175 22.70 -15.56 -6.64
CA ASN A 175 23.26 -15.60 -7.99
C ASN A 175 22.29 -15.08 -9.06
N MET A 176 21.08 -14.62 -8.68
CA MET A 176 20.11 -14.04 -9.60
C MET A 176 20.68 -12.80 -10.30
N PRO A 177 20.67 -12.75 -11.65
CA PRO A 177 21.17 -11.59 -12.39
C PRO A 177 20.41 -10.31 -12.04
N ASN A 178 21.15 -9.20 -11.85
CA ASN A 178 20.60 -7.89 -11.50
C ASN A 178 19.65 -7.93 -10.29
N SER A 179 20.08 -8.61 -9.21
CA SER A 179 19.34 -8.71 -7.94
C SER A 179 19.15 -7.37 -7.21
N ARG A 180 19.73 -6.27 -7.69
CA ARG A 180 19.47 -4.91 -7.18
C ARG A 180 18.46 -4.14 -8.06
N CYS A 181 17.51 -4.85 -8.66
CA CYS A 181 16.36 -4.28 -9.37
C CYS A 181 15.06 -4.86 -8.82
N LEU A 182 13.94 -4.16 -9.01
CA LEU A 182 12.62 -4.68 -8.68
C LEU A 182 12.29 -5.82 -9.65
N ASN A 183 12.41 -7.06 -9.19
CA ASN A 183 12.25 -8.24 -10.02
C ASN A 183 11.01 -9.02 -9.60
N SER A 184 10.43 -9.75 -10.56
CA SER A 184 9.43 -10.78 -10.28
C SER A 184 9.91 -12.14 -10.79
N ILE A 185 9.62 -13.20 -10.05
CA ILE A 185 10.03 -14.56 -10.38
C ILE A 185 8.82 -15.47 -10.35
N ASP A 186 8.57 -16.20 -11.44
CA ASP A 186 7.61 -17.30 -11.44
C ASP A 186 8.27 -18.52 -10.78
N SER A 187 7.89 -18.78 -9.53
CA SER A 187 8.27 -20.00 -8.83
C SER A 187 7.46 -21.19 -9.32
N LYS A 188 8.11 -22.36 -9.35
CA LYS A 188 7.46 -23.64 -9.63
C LYS A 188 6.46 -24.02 -8.55
N PHE A 189 6.73 -23.66 -7.29
CA PHE A 189 5.97 -24.15 -6.13
C PHE A 189 5.31 -23.03 -5.29
N HIS A 190 5.80 -21.78 -5.37
CA HIS A 190 5.38 -20.69 -4.46
C HIS A 190 4.70 -19.51 -5.17
N GLY A 191 4.19 -19.74 -6.39
CA GLY A 191 3.54 -18.69 -7.16
C GLY A 191 4.53 -17.64 -7.67
N GLN A 192 4.16 -16.37 -7.59
CA GLN A 192 5.07 -15.29 -7.93
C GLN A 192 5.84 -14.83 -6.69
N ILE A 193 7.14 -14.57 -6.89
CA ILE A 193 8.01 -13.92 -5.92
C ILE A 193 8.21 -12.48 -6.33
N LEU A 194 8.03 -11.57 -5.38
CA LEU A 194 8.47 -10.19 -5.40
C LEU A 194 9.88 -10.12 -4.82
N TRP A 195 10.81 -9.56 -5.58
CA TRP A 195 12.16 -9.27 -5.13
C TRP A 195 12.42 -7.77 -5.30
N CYS A 196 12.46 -7.03 -4.21
CA CYS A 196 12.50 -5.58 -4.23
C CYS A 196 13.69 -5.07 -3.41
N PRO A 197 14.71 -4.44 -4.02
CA PRO A 197 15.77 -3.81 -3.24
C PRO A 197 15.17 -2.67 -2.41
N ILE A 198 15.56 -2.55 -1.15
CA ILE A 198 15.18 -1.44 -0.28
C ILE A 198 16.46 -0.79 0.28
N ASP A 199 16.30 0.17 1.18
CA ASP A 199 17.37 0.91 1.84
C ASP A 199 18.37 0.01 2.59
N ASP A 200 19.53 0.59 2.93
CA ASP A 200 20.62 -0.07 3.67
C ASP A 200 21.13 -1.38 3.03
N GLY A 201 20.98 -1.52 1.71
CA GLY A 201 21.38 -2.72 0.97
C GLY A 201 20.52 -3.96 1.27
N LEU A 202 19.39 -3.80 1.94
CA LEU A 202 18.43 -4.86 2.19
C LEU A 202 17.59 -5.16 0.93
N THR A 203 16.87 -6.27 0.98
CA THR A 203 15.92 -6.71 -0.03
C THR A 203 14.62 -7.12 0.66
N CYS A 204 13.51 -6.54 0.22
CA CYS A 204 12.17 -7.02 0.48
C CYS A 204 11.88 -8.24 -0.43
N ILE A 205 11.74 -9.41 0.17
CA ILE A 205 11.39 -10.67 -0.48
C ILE A 205 9.96 -11.00 -0.09
N GLY A 206 9.08 -11.18 -1.07
CA GLY A 206 7.70 -11.59 -0.81
C GLY A 206 7.22 -12.67 -1.75
N TYR A 207 6.37 -13.56 -1.28
CA TYR A 207 5.84 -14.67 -2.09
C TYR A 207 4.51 -15.17 -1.53
N VAL A 208 3.78 -15.90 -2.37
CA VAL A 208 2.50 -16.51 -1.97
C VAL A 208 2.77 -17.69 -1.04
N PHE A 209 2.12 -17.67 0.12
CA PHE A 209 2.09 -18.80 1.05
C PHE A 209 0.78 -19.54 0.87
N LEU A 210 0.85 -20.69 0.18
CA LEU A 210 -0.30 -21.48 -0.20
C LEU A 210 -0.97 -22.16 1.00
N GLN A 211 -2.26 -22.46 0.88
CA GLN A 211 -3.04 -23.13 1.93
C GLN A 211 -2.42 -24.48 2.34
N ALA A 212 -1.92 -25.26 1.38
CA ALA A 212 -1.23 -26.53 1.67
C ALA A 212 0.06 -26.34 2.50
N LEU A 213 0.76 -25.21 2.35
CA LEU A 213 1.91 -24.89 3.20
C LEU A 213 1.47 -24.49 4.60
N LEU A 214 0.36 -23.75 4.74
CA LEU A 214 -0.22 -23.47 6.08
C LEU A 214 -0.56 -24.79 6.78
N GLU A 215 -1.25 -25.70 6.12
CA GLU A 215 -1.62 -27.01 6.68
C GLU A 215 -0.38 -27.83 7.07
N LYS A 216 0.65 -27.86 6.21
CA LYS A 216 1.94 -28.51 6.48
C LYS A 216 2.60 -28.01 7.77
N TYR A 217 2.44 -26.73 8.09
CA TYR A 217 3.06 -26.10 9.27
C TYR A 217 2.08 -25.87 10.43
N GLY A 218 0.87 -26.43 10.41
CA GLY A 218 -0.07 -26.30 11.53
C GLY A 218 -0.81 -24.96 11.60
N GLY A 219 -0.98 -24.27 10.48
CA GLY A 219 -1.66 -22.98 10.37
C GLY A 219 -0.70 -21.79 10.44
N ILE A 220 -1.25 -20.59 10.58
CA ILE A 220 -0.48 -19.33 10.61
C ILE A 220 0.51 -19.29 11.77
N GLU A 221 0.13 -19.84 12.93
CA GLU A 221 0.94 -19.83 14.15
C GLU A 221 2.24 -20.64 14.03
N GLY A 222 2.27 -21.65 13.15
CA GLY A 222 3.48 -22.44 12.90
C GLY A 222 4.38 -21.86 11.81
N VAL A 223 4.04 -20.73 11.20
CA VAL A 223 4.88 -20.05 10.21
C VAL A 223 5.89 -19.13 10.91
N THR A 224 7.00 -19.70 11.36
CA THR A 224 8.12 -18.96 11.96
C THR A 224 8.99 -18.28 10.91
N GLN A 225 9.92 -17.43 11.36
CA GLN A 225 10.91 -16.80 10.47
C GLN A 225 11.75 -17.84 9.72
N GLU A 226 12.17 -18.91 10.39
CA GLU A 226 12.97 -19.99 9.82
C GLU A 226 12.19 -20.75 8.74
N VAL A 227 10.90 -20.97 8.96
CA VAL A 227 10.00 -21.57 7.95
C VAL A 227 9.89 -20.66 6.74
N ALA A 228 9.68 -19.35 6.95
CA ALA A 228 9.61 -18.37 5.87
C ALA A 228 10.92 -18.31 5.06
N MET A 229 12.07 -18.29 5.73
CA MET A 229 13.38 -18.33 5.07
C MET A 229 13.57 -19.61 4.25
N LYS A 230 13.24 -20.77 4.83
CA LYS A 230 13.35 -22.07 4.14
C LYS A 230 12.51 -22.13 2.88
N GLU A 231 11.25 -21.70 2.97
CA GLU A 231 10.33 -21.71 1.84
C GLU A 231 10.72 -20.65 0.79
N ALA A 232 11.30 -19.51 1.19
CA ALA A 232 11.85 -18.53 0.24
C ALA A 232 13.04 -19.06 -0.56
N ILE A 233 13.93 -19.85 0.06
CA ILE A 233 15.05 -20.50 -0.64
C ILE A 233 14.51 -21.46 -1.71
N GLN A 234 13.52 -22.29 -1.36
CA GLN A 234 12.87 -23.19 -2.32
C GLN A 234 12.13 -22.42 -3.41
N ALA A 235 11.48 -21.31 -3.04
CA ALA A 235 10.73 -20.50 -3.97
C ALA A 235 11.62 -19.96 -5.09
N LEU A 236 12.82 -19.48 -4.74
CA LEU A 236 13.73 -18.78 -5.66
C LEU A 236 14.49 -19.72 -6.62
N GLU A 237 14.35 -21.04 -6.48
CA GLU A 237 14.97 -22.00 -7.39
C GLU A 237 14.68 -21.67 -8.87
N PRO A 238 15.69 -21.77 -9.76
CA PRO A 238 17.02 -22.35 -9.54
C PRO A 238 18.08 -21.34 -9.04
N PHE A 239 17.69 -20.11 -8.68
CA PHE A 239 18.65 -19.17 -8.11
C PHE A 239 18.96 -19.54 -6.67
N GLU A 240 20.23 -19.43 -6.30
CA GLU A 240 20.66 -19.62 -4.92
C GLU A 240 20.25 -18.41 -4.08
N LEU A 241 19.84 -18.67 -2.84
CA LEU A 241 19.50 -17.63 -1.87
C LEU A 241 20.16 -17.95 -0.53
N GLU A 242 21.01 -17.04 -0.06
CA GLU A 242 21.62 -17.08 1.27
C GLU A 242 21.17 -15.85 2.04
N PHE A 243 20.54 -16.07 3.20
CA PHE A 243 20.21 -15.00 4.14
C PHE A 243 21.45 -14.70 5.00
N VAL A 244 21.91 -13.45 4.97
CA VAL A 244 22.95 -12.95 5.87
C VAL A 244 22.31 -12.48 7.17
N GLU A 245 21.20 -11.75 7.07
CA GLU A 245 20.46 -11.19 8.20
C GLU A 245 19.00 -10.94 7.81
N VAL A 246 18.05 -11.23 8.69
CA VAL A 246 16.63 -10.89 8.51
C VAL A 246 16.28 -9.81 9.53
N HIS A 247 15.86 -8.64 9.05
CA HIS A 247 15.47 -7.51 9.90
C HIS A 247 14.01 -7.63 10.35
N TRP A 248 13.16 -8.22 9.51
CA TRP A 248 11.73 -8.32 9.74
C TRP A 248 11.07 -9.36 8.84
N PHE A 249 10.02 -10.01 9.36
CA PHE A 249 9.09 -10.79 8.55
C PHE A 249 7.64 -10.62 9.01
N THR A 250 6.72 -10.91 8.10
CA THR A 250 5.29 -11.00 8.41
C THR A 250 4.59 -11.96 7.44
N ILE A 251 3.43 -12.46 7.86
CA ILE A 251 2.46 -13.16 7.01
C ILE A 251 1.12 -12.44 7.10
N TYR A 252 0.52 -12.09 5.97
CA TYR A 252 -0.78 -11.40 5.96
C TYR A 252 -1.74 -11.96 4.91
N GLY A 253 -3.02 -11.70 5.15
CA GLY A 253 -4.12 -12.05 4.24
C GLY A 253 -4.17 -11.13 3.02
N ILE A 254 -4.46 -11.71 1.86
CA ILE A 254 -4.75 -10.96 0.65
C ILE A 254 -6.27 -10.75 0.57
N GLY A 255 -6.70 -9.50 0.48
CA GLY A 255 -8.09 -9.13 0.25
C GLY A 255 -8.18 -7.83 -0.52
N GLN A 256 -9.31 -7.64 -1.20
CA GLN A 256 -9.66 -6.36 -1.79
C GLN A 256 -10.98 -5.87 -1.19
N ALA A 257 -11.02 -4.61 -0.81
CA ALA A 257 -12.23 -3.98 -0.29
C ALA A 257 -12.24 -2.50 -0.64
N ILE A 258 -13.42 -1.93 -0.78
CA ILE A 258 -13.63 -0.49 -0.97
C ILE A 258 -14.81 -0.03 -0.13
N ALA A 259 -14.68 1.16 0.45
CA ALA A 259 -15.76 1.82 1.16
C ALA A 259 -16.84 2.27 0.17
N GLU A 260 -18.10 2.21 0.59
CA GLU A 260 -19.22 2.65 -0.24
C GLU A 260 -19.12 4.16 -0.58
N THR A 261 -18.56 4.95 0.31
CA THR A 261 -18.26 6.38 0.11
C THR A 261 -17.01 6.74 0.91
N PHE A 262 -16.26 7.74 0.44
CA PHE A 262 -15.06 8.26 1.13
C PHE A 262 -15.38 9.49 2.00
N THR A 263 -16.66 9.90 2.04
CA THR A 263 -17.14 11.04 2.83
C THR A 263 -18.47 10.69 3.52
N ALA A 264 -18.68 11.23 4.72
CA ALA A 264 -19.93 11.17 5.47
C ALA A 264 -20.19 12.48 6.23
N HIS A 265 -21.47 12.82 6.40
CA HIS A 265 -21.92 14.00 7.14
C HIS A 265 -21.26 15.33 6.69
N ASP A 266 -20.83 15.42 5.42
CA ASP A 266 -20.09 16.56 4.84
C ASP A 266 -18.81 16.98 5.60
N ARG A 267 -18.35 16.15 6.55
CA ARG A 267 -17.32 16.54 7.53
C ARG A 267 -16.34 15.43 7.89
N ILE A 268 -16.74 14.18 7.71
CA ILE A 268 -15.89 13.01 7.94
C ILE A 268 -15.40 12.53 6.59
N PHE A 269 -14.08 12.47 6.42
CA PHE A 269 -13.43 11.96 5.23
C PHE A 269 -12.64 10.71 5.60
N LEU A 270 -12.47 9.80 4.66
CA LEU A 270 -11.59 8.66 4.79
C LEU A 270 -10.44 8.80 3.79
N ALA A 271 -9.26 8.25 4.09
CA ALA A 271 -8.13 8.20 3.17
C ALA A 271 -7.31 6.91 3.31
N GLY A 272 -6.73 6.44 2.21
CA GLY A 272 -5.87 5.25 2.19
C GLY A 272 -6.61 3.99 2.61
N ASP A 273 -5.97 3.16 3.43
CA ASP A 273 -6.51 1.84 3.82
C ASP A 273 -7.87 1.91 4.56
N ALA A 274 -8.24 3.08 5.10
CA ALA A 274 -9.56 3.30 5.66
C ALA A 274 -10.65 3.29 4.56
N CYS A 275 -10.33 3.75 3.36
CA CYS A 275 -11.21 3.75 2.19
C CYS A 275 -11.13 2.47 1.37
N HIS A 276 -9.94 1.88 1.25
CA HIS A 276 -9.72 0.80 0.29
C HIS A 276 -8.54 -0.07 0.66
N THR A 277 -8.65 -1.37 0.42
CA THR A 277 -7.54 -2.31 0.55
C THR A 277 -7.46 -3.13 -0.72
N HIS A 278 -6.27 -3.54 -1.11
CA HIS A 278 -6.05 -4.40 -2.27
C HIS A 278 -4.78 -5.23 -2.07
N SER A 279 -4.47 -6.16 -2.98
CA SER A 279 -3.27 -6.98 -2.84
C SER A 279 -1.97 -6.16 -2.98
N SER A 280 -0.89 -6.66 -2.39
CA SER A 280 0.43 -6.03 -2.46
C SER A 280 1.15 -6.27 -3.79
N GLY A 281 0.65 -7.15 -4.67
CA GLY A 281 1.37 -7.59 -5.87
C GLY A 281 1.70 -6.45 -6.85
N SER A 282 0.90 -5.39 -6.86
CA SER A 282 1.09 -4.18 -7.68
C SER A 282 1.76 -3.01 -6.94
N ALA A 283 2.07 -3.18 -5.66
CA ALA A 283 2.65 -2.17 -4.77
C ALA A 283 1.91 -0.81 -4.79
N GLN A 284 0.57 -0.83 -4.78
CA GLN A 284 -0.22 0.40 -4.90
C GLN A 284 -0.64 1.05 -3.57
N GLY A 285 -0.65 0.34 -2.43
CA GLY A 285 -1.40 0.78 -1.24
C GLY A 285 -0.93 2.12 -0.66
N LEU A 286 0.38 2.25 -0.42
CA LEU A 286 0.98 3.53 -0.01
C LEU A 286 0.72 4.63 -1.05
N ASN A 287 0.83 4.30 -2.33
CA ASN A 287 0.71 5.27 -3.41
C ASN A 287 -0.69 5.84 -3.51
N THR A 288 -1.71 4.98 -3.54
CA THR A 288 -3.12 5.41 -3.57
C THR A 288 -3.49 6.18 -2.30
N GLY A 289 -2.95 5.80 -1.14
CA GLY A 289 -3.10 6.56 0.10
C GLY A 289 -2.52 7.98 0.04
N VAL A 290 -1.30 8.15 -0.51
CA VAL A 290 -0.73 9.49 -0.74
C VAL A 290 -1.60 10.29 -1.70
N HIS A 291 -2.08 9.68 -2.79
CA HIS A 291 -2.92 10.37 -3.78
C HIS A 291 -4.24 10.84 -3.17
N ASP A 292 -4.85 10.04 -2.28
CA ASP A 292 -6.05 10.43 -1.55
C ASP A 292 -5.77 11.64 -0.65
N ALA A 293 -4.70 11.57 0.15
CA ALA A 293 -4.33 12.65 1.06
C ALA A 293 -4.04 13.95 0.32
N VAL A 294 -3.25 13.90 -0.76
CA VAL A 294 -2.91 15.08 -1.58
C VAL A 294 -4.16 15.66 -2.25
N ASN A 295 -5.04 14.81 -2.80
CA ASN A 295 -6.29 15.29 -3.42
C ASN A 295 -7.22 15.98 -2.40
N LEU A 296 -7.35 15.41 -1.19
CA LEU A 296 -8.21 15.96 -0.15
C LEU A 296 -7.66 17.24 0.47
N ALA A 297 -6.35 17.29 0.74
CA ALA A 297 -5.75 18.32 1.59
C ALA A 297 -6.00 19.75 1.09
N TRP A 298 -5.74 20.04 -0.19
CA TRP A 298 -5.93 21.40 -0.73
C TRP A 298 -7.42 21.79 -0.84
N LYS A 299 -8.30 20.82 -1.16
CA LYS A 299 -9.75 21.04 -1.21
C LYS A 299 -10.29 21.39 0.17
N LEU A 300 -9.85 20.64 1.18
CA LEU A 300 -10.24 20.86 2.57
C LEU A 300 -9.70 22.20 3.09
N ALA A 301 -8.45 22.56 2.76
CA ALA A 301 -7.88 23.85 3.12
C ALA A 301 -8.69 25.01 2.53
N LEU A 302 -9.01 24.98 1.24
CA LEU A 302 -9.84 26.01 0.60
C LEU A 302 -11.23 26.09 1.20
N ASN A 303 -11.82 24.95 1.57
CA ASN A 303 -13.11 24.90 2.23
C ASN A 303 -13.05 25.49 3.66
N ILE A 304 -12.02 25.17 4.45
CA ILE A 304 -11.79 25.75 5.79
C ILE A 304 -11.60 27.27 5.73
N LEU A 305 -10.90 27.76 4.70
CA LEU A 305 -10.66 29.19 4.47
C LEU A 305 -11.85 29.92 3.85
N ASN A 306 -12.96 29.22 3.55
CA ASN A 306 -14.12 29.76 2.83
C ASN A 306 -13.77 30.34 1.44
N LEU A 307 -12.72 29.81 0.80
CA LEU A 307 -12.26 30.18 -0.55
C LEU A 307 -12.76 29.20 -1.62
N GLY A 308 -13.12 27.97 -1.23
CA GLY A 308 -13.65 26.94 -2.11
C GLY A 308 -15.18 26.88 -2.12
N LYS A 309 -15.78 26.52 -3.26
CA LYS A 309 -17.19 26.13 -3.32
C LYS A 309 -17.39 24.76 -2.67
N LYS A 310 -18.53 24.50 -2.05
CA LYS A 310 -18.85 23.16 -1.47
C LYS A 310 -18.64 22.02 -2.46
N SER A 311 -19.03 22.20 -3.72
CA SER A 311 -18.82 21.21 -4.79
C SER A 311 -17.37 20.78 -4.98
N LEU A 312 -16.41 21.62 -4.56
CA LEU A 312 -15.00 21.30 -4.61
C LEU A 312 -14.63 20.19 -3.62
N ILE A 313 -15.06 20.28 -2.36
CA ILE A 313 -14.75 19.21 -1.39
C ILE A 313 -15.53 17.93 -1.71
N ASP A 314 -16.76 18.06 -2.23
CA ASP A 314 -17.58 16.93 -2.68
C ASP A 314 -16.92 16.14 -3.83
N SER A 315 -16.09 16.81 -4.64
CA SER A 315 -15.37 16.16 -5.74
C SER A 315 -14.34 15.13 -5.27
N TYR A 316 -13.89 15.18 -4.01
CA TYR A 316 -12.92 14.21 -3.46
C TYR A 316 -13.38 12.77 -3.67
N ASN A 317 -14.61 12.44 -3.26
CA ASN A 317 -15.15 11.10 -3.43
C ASN A 317 -15.39 10.76 -4.92
N GLN A 318 -15.84 11.75 -5.71
CA GLN A 318 -16.15 11.58 -7.13
C GLN A 318 -14.90 11.29 -7.97
N GLU A 319 -13.76 11.87 -7.60
CA GLU A 319 -12.48 11.66 -8.29
C GLU A 319 -11.76 10.42 -7.78
N ARG A 320 -11.66 10.24 -6.46
CA ARG A 320 -10.79 9.21 -5.87
C ARG A 320 -11.38 7.81 -5.93
N LYS A 321 -12.68 7.66 -5.65
CA LYS A 321 -13.31 6.34 -5.60
C LYS A 321 -13.24 5.59 -6.94
N PRO A 322 -13.52 6.21 -8.12
CA PRO A 322 -13.37 5.53 -9.40
C PRO A 322 -11.92 5.10 -9.71
N CYS A 323 -10.93 5.95 -9.39
CA CYS A 323 -9.52 5.60 -9.57
C CYS A 323 -9.13 4.38 -8.72
N VAL A 324 -9.57 4.34 -7.46
CA VAL A 324 -9.35 3.21 -6.56
C VAL A 324 -10.06 1.95 -7.04
N GLN A 325 -11.30 2.07 -7.53
CA GLN A 325 -12.02 0.94 -8.11
C GLN A 325 -11.25 0.34 -9.29
N GLN A 326 -10.70 1.19 -10.17
CA GLN A 326 -9.86 0.73 -11.27
C GLN A 326 -8.59 0.01 -10.78
N VAL A 327 -7.97 0.48 -9.69
CA VAL A 327 -6.83 -0.21 -9.06
C VAL A 327 -7.25 -1.59 -8.57
N ILE A 328 -8.40 -1.71 -7.90
CA ILE A 328 -8.93 -3.00 -7.41
C ILE A 328 -9.25 -3.94 -8.57
N ASP A 329 -9.88 -3.46 -9.63
CA ASP A 329 -10.23 -4.27 -10.80
C ASP A 329 -8.98 -4.81 -11.50
N ASN A 330 -7.96 -3.96 -11.63
CA ASN A 330 -6.64 -4.34 -12.13
C ASN A 330 -5.97 -5.37 -11.20
N ASP A 331 -6.03 -5.15 -9.89
CA ASP A 331 -5.46 -6.03 -8.88
C ASP A 331 -6.11 -7.42 -8.90
N LYS A 332 -7.44 -7.51 -9.05
CA LYS A 332 -8.17 -8.78 -9.21
C LYS A 332 -7.63 -9.56 -10.41
N VAL A 333 -7.51 -8.93 -11.57
CA VAL A 333 -6.92 -9.57 -12.76
C VAL A 333 -5.48 -10.02 -12.50
N ILE A 334 -4.65 -9.15 -11.94
CA ILE A 334 -3.24 -9.44 -11.66
C ILE A 334 -3.13 -10.65 -10.72
N SER A 335 -3.88 -10.63 -9.62
CA SER A 335 -3.88 -11.69 -8.61
C SER A 335 -4.34 -13.02 -9.20
N THR A 336 -5.40 -13.04 -10.01
CA THR A 336 -5.87 -14.26 -10.69
C THR A 336 -4.84 -14.82 -11.67
N LEU A 337 -4.18 -13.96 -12.45
CA LEU A 337 -3.13 -14.41 -13.38
C LEU A 337 -1.90 -14.94 -12.62
N ILE A 338 -1.49 -14.27 -11.54
CA ILE A 338 -0.36 -14.69 -10.68
C ILE A 338 -0.64 -16.05 -10.03
N SER A 339 -1.87 -16.29 -9.58
CA SER A 339 -2.26 -17.59 -9.01
C SER A 339 -2.34 -18.70 -10.07
N GLY A 340 -2.11 -18.39 -11.35
CA GLY A 340 -2.10 -19.38 -12.43
C GLY A 340 -3.51 -19.70 -12.96
N GLN A 341 -4.47 -18.80 -12.76
CA GLN A 341 -5.84 -18.95 -13.24
C GLN A 341 -6.17 -17.88 -14.29
N TYR A 342 -7.18 -18.15 -15.12
CA TYR A 342 -7.68 -17.17 -16.06
C TYR A 342 -8.84 -16.36 -15.46
N PRO A 343 -8.73 -15.02 -15.38
CA PRO A 343 -9.90 -14.20 -15.09
C PRO A 343 -10.91 -14.30 -16.26
N PRO A 344 -12.21 -14.02 -16.04
CA PRO A 344 -13.26 -14.20 -17.05
C PRO A 344 -12.92 -13.65 -18.44
N ARG A 345 -12.30 -12.46 -18.49
CA ARG A 345 -11.89 -11.78 -19.73
C ARG A 345 -10.81 -12.49 -20.56
N PHE A 346 -10.14 -13.49 -19.99
CA PHE A 346 -9.08 -14.27 -20.65
C PHE A 346 -9.42 -15.76 -20.74
N GLN A 347 -10.67 -16.16 -20.48
CA GLN A 347 -11.10 -17.54 -20.69
C GLN A 347 -10.92 -17.96 -22.16
N GLY A 348 -10.49 -19.21 -22.37
CA GLY A 348 -10.26 -19.78 -23.70
C GLY A 348 -8.87 -19.52 -24.31
N ARG A 349 -7.99 -18.77 -23.64
CA ARG A 349 -6.59 -18.65 -24.06
C ARG A 349 -5.83 -19.98 -23.83
N LYS A 350 -4.92 -20.29 -24.75
CA LYS A 350 -4.11 -21.53 -24.75
C LYS A 350 -2.73 -21.38 -24.12
N GLU A 351 -2.30 -20.15 -23.89
CA GLU A 351 -1.02 -19.83 -23.25
C GLU A 351 -1.06 -20.22 -21.75
N HIS A 352 0.05 -20.12 -21.02
CA HIS A 352 -0.03 -20.21 -19.56
C HIS A 352 -0.60 -18.89 -19.00
N PRO A 353 -1.48 -18.88 -17.97
CA PRO A 353 -2.07 -17.64 -17.44
C PRO A 353 -1.04 -16.57 -17.04
N ARG A 354 0.07 -16.96 -16.39
CA ARG A 354 1.18 -16.04 -16.07
C ARG A 354 1.89 -15.45 -17.30
N SER A 355 1.72 -16.06 -18.48
CA SER A 355 2.24 -15.54 -19.75
C SER A 355 1.30 -14.53 -20.42
N VAL A 356 0.00 -14.56 -20.07
CA VAL A 356 -1.00 -13.58 -20.55
C VAL A 356 -0.82 -12.22 -19.89
N PHE A 357 0.08 -12.14 -18.92
CA PHE A 357 0.51 -10.91 -18.29
C PHE A 357 1.20 -10.00 -19.31
N CYS A 358 0.41 -9.26 -20.07
CA CYS A 358 0.86 -8.29 -21.05
C CYS A 358 0.77 -6.88 -20.46
N PRO A 359 1.80 -6.03 -20.62
CA PRO A 359 1.77 -4.64 -20.18
C PRO A 359 0.62 -3.81 -20.80
N SER A 360 -0.04 -4.27 -21.87
CA SER A 360 -1.19 -3.61 -22.52
C SER A 360 -2.49 -3.60 -21.73
N TYR A 361 -2.69 -4.50 -20.77
CA TYR A 361 -3.98 -4.66 -20.09
C TYR A 361 -4.08 -3.98 -18.73
N LEU A 362 -3.02 -3.28 -18.31
CA LEU A 362 -2.87 -2.66 -17.00
C LEU A 362 -2.32 -1.25 -17.19
N VAL A 363 -3.04 -0.44 -17.97
CA VAL A 363 -2.77 0.99 -18.04
C VAL A 363 -3.52 1.62 -16.88
N PHE A 364 -2.79 2.02 -15.85
CA PHE A 364 -3.25 3.05 -14.93
C PHE A 364 -3.21 4.34 -15.76
N THR A 365 -4.29 4.63 -16.48
CA THR A 365 -4.34 5.85 -17.26
C THR A 365 -4.40 7.02 -16.30
N ASP A 366 -3.33 7.80 -16.22
CA ASP A 366 -3.29 9.13 -15.58
C ASP A 366 -4.39 10.09 -16.07
N ARG A 367 -5.09 9.75 -17.17
CA ARG A 367 -6.16 10.59 -17.74
C ARG A 367 -7.38 10.81 -16.84
N GLN A 368 -7.52 10.12 -15.71
CA GLN A 368 -8.53 10.46 -14.68
C GLN A 368 -7.93 11.04 -13.38
N ALA A 369 -6.61 10.94 -13.18
CA ALA A 369 -5.91 11.66 -12.12
C ALA A 369 -5.54 13.10 -12.53
N ALA A 370 -5.70 13.43 -13.81
CA ALA A 370 -5.62 14.79 -14.36
C ALA A 370 -7.02 15.44 -14.37
N ILE A 371 -7.57 15.69 -13.18
CA ILE A 371 -8.46 16.84 -12.99
C ILE A 371 -7.82 17.62 -11.83
N TYR A 372 -7.35 18.82 -12.19
CA TYR A 372 -6.44 19.75 -11.51
C TYR A 372 -4.95 19.45 -11.67
#